data_AF-A0A329ZC54-F1
#
_entry.id   AF-A0A329ZC54-F1
#
_cell.length_a   1.000
_cell.length_b   1.000
_cell.length_c   1.000
_cell.angle_alpha   90.00
_cell.angle_beta   90.00
_cell.angle_gamma   90.00
#
_symmetry.space_group_name_H-M   'P 1'
#
loop_
_entity.id
_entity.type
_entity.pdbx_description
1 polymer ?
#
loop_
_entity_poly.entity_id
_entity_poly.type
_entity_poly.pdbx_seq_one_letter_code
_entity_poly.pdbx_strand_id
1 'polypeptide(L)'
;MNYFLNQSIELANQRNYLDQLFGIYPMSPDNIREIDNVKWNIFEQAFSNNHQEKIIESLLDFDLFPIKDSYIAYLRRDKSAIKRNPSTIARLCGRLKEMGLNKIYENLSQPKETNRQIGPLFKRWVNSEVLGIKPVDLETFKTSSNNAILNASDVSMQKFANECLGYTRLKGLDFVARFNGKIIIGEAKFLSDFGGHQNAQFEDAMSLLNTHLNSKVIKIAILDGVCYIQGKNKMFEMLKNKYQNYNILSALLLRDFLYQV
;
A
#
# COMPACT_ATOMS: atom_id res chain seq x y z
N MET A 1 -11.37 -3.32 26.10
CA MET A 1 -10.62 -3.26 24.83
C MET A 1 -10.20 -4.67 24.45
N ASN A 2 -10.27 -5.01 23.16
CA ASN A 2 -9.84 -6.29 22.59
C ASN A 2 -8.37 -6.53 22.98
N TYR A 3 -8.05 -7.77 23.34
CA TYR A 3 -6.74 -8.16 23.85
C TYR A 3 -5.60 -7.77 22.89
N PHE A 4 -5.71 -8.13 21.60
CA PHE A 4 -4.67 -7.88 20.62
C PHE A 4 -4.51 -6.40 20.27
N LEU A 5 -5.60 -5.63 20.33
CA LEU A 5 -5.51 -4.17 20.20
C LEU A 5 -4.74 -3.56 21.36
N ASN A 6 -5.00 -4.00 22.60
CA ASN A 6 -4.26 -3.53 23.77
C ASN A 6 -2.78 -3.91 23.68
N GLN A 7 -2.47 -5.16 23.33
CA GLN A 7 -1.10 -5.61 23.12
C GLN A 7 -0.38 -4.83 22.02
N SER A 8 -1.07 -4.46 20.93
CA SER A 8 -0.48 -3.65 19.86
C SER A 8 -0.14 -2.23 20.33
N ILE A 9 -1.03 -1.63 21.14
CA ILE A 9 -0.78 -0.32 21.75
C ILE A 9 0.40 -0.42 22.74
N GLU A 10 0.43 -1.44 23.59
CA GLU A 10 1.54 -1.65 24.52
C GLU A 10 2.86 -1.84 23.77
N LEU A 11 2.89 -2.71 22.75
CA LEU A 11 4.05 -2.96 21.90
C LEU A 11 4.59 -1.69 21.25
N ALA A 12 3.71 -0.85 20.70
CA ALA A 12 4.10 0.39 20.04
C ALA A 12 4.65 1.46 21.01
N ASN A 13 4.27 1.41 22.28
CA ASN A 13 4.68 2.39 23.30
C ASN A 13 5.71 1.84 24.29
N GLN A 14 6.10 0.57 24.18
CA GLN A 14 7.09 -0.08 25.04
C GLN A 14 8.09 -0.85 24.16
N ARG A 15 9.32 -0.31 24.02
CA ARG A 15 10.51 -0.92 23.36
C ARG A 15 10.65 -0.67 21.85
N ASN A 16 11.38 -1.56 21.18
CA ASN A 16 11.95 -1.53 19.83
C ASN A 16 10.92 -1.81 18.71
N TYR A 17 9.71 -1.23 18.81
CA TYR A 17 8.61 -1.47 17.87
C TYR A 17 9.03 -1.28 16.40
N LEU A 18 9.69 -0.15 16.10
CA LEU A 18 10.15 0.14 14.74
C LEU A 18 11.23 -0.83 14.26
N ASP A 19 12.12 -1.29 15.15
CA ASP A 19 13.14 -2.27 14.80
C ASP A 19 12.51 -3.64 14.46
N GLN A 20 11.47 -4.03 15.20
CA GLN A 20 10.71 -5.24 14.89
C GLN A 20 9.93 -5.10 13.58
N LEU A 21 9.30 -3.95 13.35
CA LEU A 21 8.61 -3.65 12.10
C LEU A 21 9.54 -3.65 10.89
N PHE A 22 10.82 -3.30 11.06
CA PHE A 22 11.81 -3.38 9.98
C PHE A 22 11.97 -4.82 9.44
N GLY A 23 11.74 -5.84 10.27
CA GLY A 23 11.70 -7.24 9.83
C GLY A 23 10.52 -7.57 8.90
N ILE A 24 9.43 -6.80 8.98
CA ILE A 24 8.23 -6.93 8.13
C ILE A 24 8.35 -6.02 6.90
N TYR A 25 8.80 -4.78 7.12
CA TYR A 25 8.87 -3.70 6.15
C TYR A 25 10.32 -3.25 5.95
N PRO A 26 11.21 -4.11 5.41
CA PRO A 26 12.59 -3.73 5.19
C PRO A 26 12.65 -2.65 4.11
N MET A 27 13.01 -1.45 4.54
CA MET A 27 13.21 -0.31 3.65
C MET A 27 14.49 -0.57 2.85
N SER A 28 14.38 -0.71 1.53
CA SER A 28 15.57 -0.87 0.70
C SER A 28 16.32 0.46 0.66
N PRO A 29 17.62 0.49 0.99
CA PRO A 29 18.42 1.68 0.76
C PRO A 29 18.49 1.91 -0.75
N ASP A 30 17.88 3.01 -1.21
CA ASP A 30 18.14 3.69 -2.47
C ASP A 30 18.39 2.81 -3.71
N ASN A 31 17.44 1.94 -4.05
CA ASN A 31 17.38 1.44 -5.42
C ASN A 31 16.83 2.55 -6.32
N ILE A 32 17.74 3.40 -6.79
CA ILE A 32 17.51 4.36 -7.88
C ILE A 32 16.77 3.62 -9.00
N ARG A 33 15.68 4.20 -9.51
CA ARG A 33 14.94 3.63 -10.63
C ARG A 33 15.84 3.64 -11.86
N GLU A 34 15.98 2.49 -12.50
CA GLU A 34 16.62 2.39 -13.81
C GLU A 34 15.76 3.11 -14.86
N ILE A 35 16.40 4.01 -15.61
CA ILE A 35 15.76 4.77 -16.67
C ILE A 35 15.97 4.03 -17.98
N ASP A 36 14.87 3.79 -18.71
CA ASP A 36 14.94 3.22 -20.06
C ASP A 36 15.71 4.18 -20.98
N ASN A 37 16.85 3.71 -21.49
CA ASN A 37 17.75 4.50 -22.34
C ASN A 37 17.07 4.95 -23.64
N VAL A 38 16.16 4.16 -24.20
CA VAL A 38 15.43 4.54 -25.43
C VAL A 38 14.49 5.70 -25.13
N LYS A 39 13.72 5.61 -24.03
CA LYS A 39 12.84 6.71 -23.60
C LYS A 39 13.65 7.97 -23.27
N TRP A 40 14.79 7.82 -22.60
CA TRP A 40 15.66 8.93 -22.25
C TRP A 40 16.18 9.65 -23.49
N ASN A 41 16.69 8.91 -24.47
CA ASN A 41 17.20 9.49 -25.71
C ASN A 41 16.12 10.27 -26.49
N ILE A 42 14.87 9.77 -26.51
CA ILE A 42 13.74 10.49 -27.13
C ILE A 42 13.49 11.82 -26.41
N PHE A 43 13.47 11.80 -25.08
CA PHE A 43 13.32 13.01 -24.28
C PHE A 43 14.46 14.00 -24.51
N GLU A 44 15.71 13.54 -24.47
CA GLU A 44 16.89 14.39 -24.62
C GLU A 44 16.91 15.07 -26.00
N GLN A 45 16.59 14.35 -27.07
CA GLN A 45 16.43 14.94 -28.40
C GLN A 45 15.32 15.99 -28.45
N ALA A 46 14.17 15.74 -27.81
CA ALA A 46 13.09 16.73 -27.75
C ALA A 46 13.50 17.97 -26.95
N PHE A 47 14.28 17.78 -25.88
CA PHE A 47 14.78 18.83 -25.01
C PHE A 47 15.79 19.72 -25.73
N SER A 48 16.79 19.13 -26.40
CA SER A 48 17.80 19.88 -27.17
C SER A 48 17.20 20.64 -28.36
N ASN A 49 16.19 20.07 -29.03
CA ASN A 49 15.48 20.74 -30.13
C ASN A 49 14.40 21.73 -29.64
N ASN A 50 14.23 21.88 -28.33
CA ASN A 50 13.22 22.77 -27.72
C ASN A 50 11.78 22.53 -28.22
N HIS A 51 11.44 21.27 -28.50
CA HIS A 51 10.09 20.90 -28.93
C HIS A 51 9.18 20.72 -27.72
N GLN A 52 8.57 21.80 -27.25
CA GLN A 52 7.82 21.86 -25.99
C GLN A 52 6.77 20.76 -25.82
N GLU A 53 5.96 20.48 -26.85
CA GLU A 53 4.95 19.40 -26.80
C GLU A 53 5.62 18.03 -26.60
N LYS A 54 6.67 17.74 -27.37
CA LYS A 54 7.41 16.47 -27.32
C LYS A 54 8.16 16.29 -26.01
N ILE A 55 8.67 17.38 -25.41
CA ILE A 55 9.30 17.37 -24.09
C ILE A 55 8.31 16.83 -23.05
N ILE A 56 7.10 17.41 -22.99
CA ILE A 56 6.11 16.97 -22.02
C ILE A 56 5.62 15.57 -22.35
N GLU A 57 5.28 15.29 -23.61
CA GLU A 57 4.78 13.98 -24.05
C GLU A 57 5.73 12.84 -23.68
N SER A 58 7.03 12.98 -23.98
CA SER A 58 8.05 11.98 -23.63
C SER A 58 8.21 11.80 -22.11
N LEU A 59 8.16 12.88 -21.33
CA LEU A 59 8.23 12.79 -19.87
C LEU A 59 7.01 12.10 -19.22
N LEU A 60 5.83 12.13 -19.87
CA LEU A 60 4.63 11.45 -19.37
C LEU A 60 4.71 9.92 -19.48
N ASP A 61 5.67 9.36 -20.22
CA ASP A 61 5.86 7.91 -20.38
C ASP A 61 6.81 7.29 -19.35
N PHE A 62 7.43 8.10 -18.48
CA PHE A 62 8.17 7.65 -17.30
C PHE A 62 7.25 7.52 -16.08
N ASP A 63 7.63 6.66 -15.13
CA ASP A 63 6.88 6.44 -13.89
C ASP A 63 6.75 7.70 -13.00
N LEU A 64 7.81 8.51 -12.96
CA LEU A 64 7.85 9.79 -12.26
C LEU A 64 7.88 10.93 -13.26
N PHE A 65 7.37 12.08 -12.83
CA PHE A 65 7.57 13.33 -13.55
C PHE A 65 8.60 14.17 -12.78
N PRO A 66 9.57 14.80 -13.43
CA PRO A 66 10.71 15.43 -12.76
C PRO A 66 10.34 16.67 -11.94
N ILE A 67 9.13 17.21 -12.11
CA ILE A 67 8.59 18.33 -11.31
C ILE A 67 7.25 17.94 -10.67
N LYS A 68 7.04 18.39 -9.44
CA LYS A 68 5.73 18.33 -8.78
C LYS A 68 4.86 19.47 -9.30
N ASP A 69 3.81 19.14 -10.02
CA ASP A 69 2.81 20.08 -10.53
C ASP A 69 1.46 19.35 -10.71
N SER A 70 0.37 19.96 -10.24
CA SER A 70 -0.95 19.33 -10.19
C SER A 70 -1.53 19.01 -11.57
N TYR A 71 -1.12 19.75 -12.62
CA TYR A 71 -1.62 19.54 -13.98
C TYR A 71 -1.05 18.27 -14.63
N ILE A 72 0.09 17.75 -14.15
CA ILE A 72 0.71 16.53 -14.72
C ILE A 72 -0.25 15.33 -14.64
N ALA A 73 -0.97 15.20 -13.53
CA ALA A 73 -1.94 14.12 -13.34
C ALA A 73 -3.10 14.19 -14.36
N TYR A 74 -3.46 15.40 -14.80
CA TYR A 74 -4.46 15.60 -15.86
C TYR A 74 -3.88 15.23 -17.23
N LEU A 75 -2.68 15.74 -17.55
CA LEU A 75 -2.00 15.49 -18.83
C LEU A 75 -1.71 13.99 -19.07
N ARG A 76 -1.39 13.23 -18.01
CA ARG A 76 -1.22 11.77 -18.12
C ARG A 76 -2.50 11.04 -18.54
N ARG A 77 -3.67 11.54 -18.11
CA ARG A 77 -4.98 10.93 -18.40
C ARG A 77 -5.52 11.36 -19.76
N ASP A 78 -5.23 12.59 -20.16
CA ASP A 78 -5.61 13.12 -21.47
C ASP A 78 -4.40 13.78 -22.15
N LYS A 79 -3.69 13.00 -22.97
CA LYS A 79 -2.53 13.49 -23.74
C LYS A 79 -2.92 14.58 -24.75
N SER A 80 -4.16 14.59 -25.24
CA SER A 80 -4.60 15.62 -26.20
C SER A 80 -4.68 17.02 -25.58
N ALA A 81 -4.74 17.10 -24.24
CA ALA A 81 -4.71 18.35 -23.51
C ALA A 81 -3.38 19.12 -23.65
N ILE A 82 -2.29 18.46 -24.06
CA ILE A 82 -1.01 19.13 -24.37
C ILE A 82 -1.23 20.20 -25.45
N LYS A 83 -1.90 19.82 -26.55
CA LYS A 83 -2.16 20.73 -27.68
C LYS A 83 -3.20 21.80 -27.36
N ARG A 84 -4.17 21.47 -26.51
CA ARG A 84 -5.24 22.42 -26.13
C ARG A 84 -4.77 23.49 -25.14
N ASN A 85 -3.64 23.30 -24.45
CA ASN A 85 -3.19 24.17 -23.35
C ASN A 85 -1.74 24.66 -23.52
N PRO A 86 -1.40 25.36 -24.62
CA PRO A 86 -0.02 25.72 -24.97
C PRO A 86 0.67 26.56 -23.89
N SER A 87 -0.02 27.50 -23.24
CA SER A 87 0.57 28.34 -22.18
C SER A 87 1.00 27.53 -20.95
N THR A 88 0.21 26.51 -20.59
CA THR A 88 0.55 25.60 -19.49
C THR A 88 1.78 24.77 -19.85
N ILE A 89 1.85 24.28 -21.10
CA ILE A 89 3.00 23.51 -21.60
C ILE A 89 4.27 24.37 -21.64
N ALA A 90 4.17 25.61 -22.10
CA ALA A 90 5.29 26.56 -22.11
C ALA A 90 5.81 26.82 -20.69
N ARG A 91 4.92 27.03 -19.71
CA ARG A 91 5.29 27.21 -18.29
C ARG A 91 6.01 25.98 -17.73
N LEU A 92 5.49 24.78 -17.99
CA LEU A 92 6.12 23.54 -17.53
C LEU A 92 7.49 23.33 -18.19
N CYS A 93 7.60 23.58 -19.49
CA CYS A 93 8.88 23.50 -20.22
C CYS A 93 9.90 24.53 -19.71
N GLY A 94 9.48 25.74 -19.36
CA GLY A 94 10.34 26.75 -18.74
C GLY A 94 10.98 26.23 -17.45
N ARG A 95 10.16 25.67 -16.55
CA ARG A 95 10.64 25.06 -15.29
C ARG A 95 11.60 23.89 -15.52
N LEU A 96 11.34 23.05 -16.53
CA LEU A 96 12.21 21.94 -16.89
C LEU A 96 13.57 22.42 -17.42
N LYS A 97 13.57 23.50 -18.20
CA LYS A 97 14.82 24.12 -18.69
C LYS A 97 15.65 24.73 -17.58
N GLU A 98 15.00 25.46 -16.68
CA GLU A 98 15.66 26.03 -15.49
C GLU A 98 16.29 24.94 -14.61
N MET A 99 15.64 23.77 -14.53
CA MET A 99 16.14 22.62 -13.77
C MET A 99 17.38 21.96 -14.43
N GLY A 100 17.41 21.87 -15.76
CA GLY A 100 18.51 21.27 -16.51
C GLY A 100 18.48 19.73 -16.56
N LEU A 101 19.15 19.17 -17.57
CA LEU A 101 19.10 17.73 -17.91
C LEU A 101 19.54 16.82 -16.75
N ASN A 102 20.65 17.13 -16.09
CA ASN A 102 21.18 16.32 -14.99
C ASN A 102 20.15 16.18 -13.87
N LYS A 103 19.53 17.29 -13.47
CA LYS A 103 18.56 17.29 -12.37
C LYS A 103 17.24 16.64 -12.76
N ILE A 104 16.85 16.74 -14.02
CA ILE A 104 15.71 16.00 -14.57
C ILE A 104 15.97 14.49 -14.48
N TYR A 105 17.14 14.02 -14.90
CA TYR A 105 17.51 12.60 -14.82
C TYR A 105 17.47 12.10 -13.38
N GLU A 106 18.11 12.83 -12.46
CA GLU A 106 18.10 12.52 -11.01
C GLU A 106 16.67 12.39 -10.46
N ASN A 107 15.77 13.30 -10.83
CA ASN A 107 14.39 13.28 -10.34
C ASN A 107 13.57 12.13 -10.93
N LEU A 108 13.81 11.75 -12.20
CA LEU A 108 13.18 10.58 -12.81
C LEU A 108 13.66 9.28 -12.17
N SER A 109 14.95 9.23 -11.82
CA SER A 109 15.61 8.07 -11.25
C SER A 109 15.35 7.91 -9.75
N GLN A 110 14.58 8.81 -9.12
CA GLN A 110 14.24 8.67 -7.70
C GLN A 110 13.55 7.32 -7.42
N PRO A 111 13.89 6.67 -6.29
CA PRO A 111 13.29 5.41 -5.90
C PRO A 111 11.77 5.54 -5.78
N LYS A 112 11.07 4.42 -5.86
CA LYS A 112 9.61 4.40 -5.61
C LYS A 112 9.35 4.96 -4.21
N GLU A 113 8.35 5.83 -4.08
CA GLU A 113 7.93 6.36 -2.78
C GLU A 113 7.72 5.22 -1.78
N THR A 114 8.26 5.35 -0.57
CA THR A 114 8.15 4.39 0.53
C THR A 114 6.76 3.76 0.66
N ASN A 115 5.72 4.59 0.64
CA ASN A 115 4.34 4.15 0.82
C ASN A 115 3.84 3.22 -0.29
N ARG A 116 4.45 3.28 -1.48
CA ARG A 116 4.17 2.35 -2.61
C ARG A 116 4.98 1.06 -2.51
N GLN A 117 6.05 1.03 -1.71
CA GLN A 117 6.88 -0.16 -1.51
C GLN A 117 6.32 -1.08 -0.41
N ILE A 118 5.67 -0.51 0.61
CA ILE A 118 5.21 -1.23 1.81
C ILE A 118 4.21 -2.34 1.52
N GLY A 119 3.24 -2.13 0.62
CA GLY A 119 2.18 -3.11 0.34
C GLY A 119 2.72 -4.51 -0.05
N PRO A 120 3.60 -4.59 -1.07
CA PRO A 120 4.27 -5.84 -1.43
C PRO A 120 5.09 -6.49 -0.31
N LEU A 121 5.67 -5.70 0.61
CA LEU A 121 6.51 -6.23 1.70
C LEU A 121 5.70 -7.07 2.69
N PHE A 122 4.49 -6.63 3.05
CA PHE A 122 3.62 -7.41 3.94
C PHE A 122 3.33 -8.81 3.37
N LYS A 123 2.97 -8.89 2.08
CA LYS A 123 2.73 -10.18 1.41
C LYS A 123 3.99 -11.05 1.35
N ARG A 124 5.14 -10.45 1.04
CA ARG A 124 6.41 -11.18 1.04
C ARG A 124 6.73 -11.75 2.41
N TRP A 125 6.47 -10.97 3.46
CA TRP A 125 6.67 -11.39 4.84
C TRP A 125 5.74 -12.55 5.21
N VAL A 126 4.43 -12.47 4.93
CA VAL A 126 3.48 -13.58 5.12
C VAL A 126 3.93 -14.84 4.36
N ASN A 127 4.42 -14.68 3.13
CA ASN A 127 4.89 -15.77 2.27
C ASN A 127 6.26 -16.35 2.65
N SER A 128 6.95 -15.78 3.64
CA SER A 128 8.25 -16.27 4.12
C SER A 128 8.14 -17.42 5.14
N GLU A 129 6.93 -17.94 5.39
CA GLU A 129 6.64 -18.98 6.39
C GLU A 129 6.87 -18.56 7.85
N VAL A 130 7.17 -17.27 8.10
CA VAL A 130 7.37 -16.67 9.44
C VAL A 130 6.18 -16.87 10.39
N LEU A 131 4.98 -17.01 9.83
CA LEU A 131 3.75 -17.29 10.57
C LEU A 131 3.63 -18.75 11.02
N GLY A 132 4.63 -19.60 10.75
CA GLY A 132 4.71 -20.98 11.25
C GLY A 132 4.07 -22.03 10.34
N ILE A 133 3.51 -21.63 9.20
CA ILE A 133 3.02 -22.53 8.16
C ILE A 133 3.37 -22.00 6.77
N LYS A 134 3.52 -22.90 5.81
CA LYS A 134 3.71 -22.58 4.40
C LYS A 134 2.39 -22.15 3.77
N PRO A 135 2.31 -20.94 3.17
CA PRO A 135 1.12 -20.54 2.43
C PRO A 135 0.86 -21.43 1.21
N VAL A 136 -0.42 -21.63 0.91
CA VAL A 136 -0.90 -22.56 -0.11
C VAL A 136 -1.65 -21.82 -1.22
N ASP A 137 -1.74 -22.43 -2.40
CA ASP A 137 -2.55 -21.90 -3.49
C ASP A 137 -4.06 -22.03 -3.22
N LEU A 138 -4.86 -21.46 -4.11
CA LEU A 138 -6.32 -21.41 -3.97
C LEU A 138 -6.97 -22.79 -3.99
N GLU A 139 -6.50 -23.70 -4.84
CA GLU A 139 -7.06 -25.05 -4.97
C GLU A 139 -6.83 -25.85 -3.69
N THR A 140 -5.60 -25.83 -3.16
CA THR A 140 -5.24 -26.45 -1.88
C THR A 140 -6.01 -25.82 -0.73
N PHE A 141 -6.17 -24.49 -0.75
CA PHE A 141 -6.93 -23.79 0.28
C PHE A 141 -8.40 -24.23 0.30
N LYS A 142 -9.05 -24.41 -0.87
CA LYS A 142 -10.46 -24.82 -0.97
C LYS A 142 -10.69 -26.29 -0.62
N THR A 143 -9.75 -27.17 -0.96
CA THR A 143 -9.92 -28.63 -0.83
C THR A 143 -9.51 -29.18 0.53
N SER A 144 -8.70 -28.45 1.30
CA SER A 144 -8.29 -28.84 2.66
C SER A 144 -9.13 -28.16 3.74
N SER A 145 -9.21 -28.78 4.92
CA SER A 145 -9.73 -28.19 6.16
C SER A 145 -8.62 -27.77 7.15
N ASN A 146 -7.36 -28.12 6.87
CA ASN A 146 -6.22 -27.81 7.73
C ASN A 146 -5.97 -26.30 7.83
N ASN A 147 -5.20 -25.91 8.85
CA ASN A 147 -4.71 -24.54 8.97
C ASN A 147 -3.94 -24.15 7.69
N ALA A 148 -4.27 -23.00 7.13
CA ALA A 148 -3.75 -22.56 5.84
C ALA A 148 -3.74 -21.03 5.75
N ILE A 149 -2.74 -20.49 5.06
CA ILE A 149 -2.72 -19.09 4.59
C ILE A 149 -2.80 -19.12 3.08
N LEU A 150 -3.68 -18.32 2.48
CA LEU A 150 -3.86 -18.27 1.04
C LEU A 150 -2.79 -17.38 0.41
N ASN A 151 -1.96 -17.96 -0.45
CA ASN A 151 -1.02 -17.23 -1.30
C ASN A 151 -1.68 -16.94 -2.65
N ALA A 152 -2.27 -15.76 -2.80
CA ALA A 152 -2.90 -15.34 -4.04
C ALA A 152 -2.80 -13.81 -4.24
N SER A 153 -3.18 -13.33 -5.44
CA SER A 153 -3.31 -11.89 -5.69
C SER A 153 -4.46 -11.27 -4.88
N ASP A 154 -4.45 -9.95 -4.66
CA ASP A 154 -5.55 -9.28 -3.94
C ASP A 154 -6.91 -9.50 -4.62
N VAL A 155 -6.90 -9.50 -5.94
CA VAL A 155 -8.08 -9.74 -6.78
C VAL A 155 -8.54 -11.19 -6.65
N SER A 156 -7.62 -12.16 -6.61
CA SER A 156 -7.95 -13.57 -6.41
C SER A 156 -8.55 -13.82 -5.03
N MET A 157 -7.98 -13.21 -3.99
CA MET A 157 -8.52 -13.30 -2.62
C MET A 157 -9.90 -12.66 -2.51
N GLN A 158 -10.11 -11.52 -3.16
CA GLN A 158 -11.42 -10.88 -3.25
C GLN A 158 -12.46 -11.75 -3.94
N LYS A 159 -12.12 -12.34 -5.09
CA LYS A 159 -13.02 -13.26 -5.81
C LYS A 159 -13.42 -14.44 -4.93
N PHE A 160 -12.46 -15.07 -4.27
CA PHE A 160 -12.74 -16.12 -3.30
C PHE A 160 -13.69 -15.64 -2.18
N ALA A 161 -13.42 -14.47 -1.59
CA ALA A 161 -14.27 -13.93 -0.53
C ALA A 161 -15.69 -13.59 -1.03
N ASN A 162 -15.82 -13.11 -2.26
CA ASN A 162 -17.13 -12.83 -2.86
C ASN A 162 -17.92 -14.12 -3.07
N GLU A 163 -17.31 -15.12 -3.72
CA GLU A 163 -17.93 -16.40 -4.06
C GLU A 163 -18.27 -17.24 -2.82
N CYS A 164 -17.39 -17.29 -1.83
CA CYS A 164 -17.50 -18.23 -0.71
C CYS A 164 -17.97 -17.59 0.60
N LEU A 165 -17.79 -16.28 0.79
CA LEU A 165 -18.00 -15.61 2.09
C LEU A 165 -19.09 -14.51 2.05
N GLY A 166 -19.61 -14.20 0.86
CA GLY A 166 -20.58 -13.11 0.67
C GLY A 166 -19.94 -11.72 0.74
N TYR A 167 -18.64 -11.60 0.45
CA TYR A 167 -17.93 -10.32 0.44
C TYR A 167 -18.34 -9.47 -0.78
N THR A 168 -19.09 -8.40 -0.57
CA THR A 168 -19.67 -7.58 -1.66
C THR A 168 -18.82 -6.39 -2.07
N ARG A 169 -17.72 -6.09 -1.36
CA ARG A 169 -16.90 -4.92 -1.68
C ARG A 169 -16.08 -5.14 -2.94
N LEU A 170 -15.93 -4.08 -3.73
CA LEU A 170 -15.10 -4.03 -4.93
C LEU A 170 -13.62 -3.72 -4.61
N LYS A 171 -13.12 -4.20 -3.47
CA LYS A 171 -11.72 -4.00 -3.04
C LYS A 171 -11.02 -5.34 -2.82
N GLY A 172 -9.76 -5.40 -3.22
CA GLY A 172 -8.85 -6.51 -2.91
C GLY A 172 -8.67 -6.73 -1.41
N LEU A 173 -8.37 -7.97 -1.01
CA LEU A 173 -8.01 -8.31 0.37
C LEU A 173 -6.51 -8.53 0.46
N ASP A 174 -5.88 -7.98 1.51
CA ASP A 174 -4.44 -8.14 1.73
C ASP A 174 -4.10 -9.50 2.37
N PHE A 175 -5.06 -10.14 3.06
CA PHE A 175 -4.85 -11.38 3.79
C PHE A 175 -6.10 -12.27 3.84
N VAL A 176 -5.92 -13.58 3.61
CA VAL A 176 -6.94 -14.62 3.81
C VAL A 176 -6.27 -15.85 4.44
N ALA A 177 -6.88 -16.38 5.50
CA ALA A 177 -6.40 -17.58 6.18
C ALA A 177 -7.54 -18.44 6.72
N ARG A 178 -7.21 -19.67 7.07
CA ARG A 178 -8.06 -20.59 7.83
C ARG A 178 -7.24 -21.11 9.01
N PHE A 179 -7.73 -20.89 10.23
CA PHE A 179 -7.13 -21.45 11.44
C PHE A 179 -8.23 -21.98 12.36
N ASN A 180 -8.01 -23.16 12.95
CA ASN A 180 -8.96 -23.80 13.87
C ASN A 180 -10.38 -23.91 13.29
N GLY A 181 -10.48 -24.21 11.99
CA GLY A 181 -11.74 -24.30 11.25
C GLY A 181 -12.44 -22.97 10.95
N LYS A 182 -11.86 -21.83 11.34
CA LYS A 182 -12.42 -20.49 11.13
C LYS A 182 -11.73 -19.80 9.96
N ILE A 183 -12.50 -19.13 9.11
CA ILE A 183 -11.97 -18.29 8.03
C ILE A 183 -11.67 -16.90 8.59
N ILE A 184 -10.48 -16.39 8.27
CA ILE A 184 -10.01 -15.06 8.64
C ILE A 184 -9.75 -14.27 7.35
N ILE A 185 -10.23 -13.03 7.28
CA ILE A 185 -9.91 -12.08 6.21
C ILE A 185 -9.38 -10.78 6.80
N GLY A 186 -8.40 -10.17 6.13
CA GLY A 186 -7.71 -9.00 6.65
C GLY A 186 -7.35 -7.95 5.61
N GLU A 187 -7.31 -6.71 6.07
CA GLU A 187 -6.71 -5.56 5.38
C GLU A 187 -5.47 -5.15 6.18
N ALA A 188 -4.34 -4.98 5.49
CA ALA A 188 -3.07 -4.59 6.09
C ALA A 188 -2.68 -3.16 5.68
N LYS A 189 -2.31 -2.31 6.65
CA LYS A 189 -1.90 -0.93 6.40
C LYS A 189 -0.79 -0.50 7.35
N PHE A 190 0.29 0.02 6.78
CA PHE A 190 1.30 0.76 7.53
C PHE A 190 1.02 2.25 7.43
N LEU A 191 0.66 2.87 8.55
CA LEU A 191 0.26 4.25 8.66
C LEU A 191 1.49 5.06 9.11
N SER A 192 2.16 5.72 8.17
CA SER A 192 3.45 6.37 8.42
C SER A 192 3.34 7.77 9.04
N ASP A 193 2.17 8.41 8.92
CA ASP A 193 1.92 9.77 9.38
C ASP A 193 0.41 10.00 9.61
N PHE A 194 0.05 11.17 10.14
CA PHE A 194 -1.33 11.59 10.33
C PHE A 194 -1.86 12.42 9.16
N GLY A 195 -3.16 12.30 8.85
CA GLY A 195 -3.84 13.18 7.91
C GLY A 195 -3.91 12.70 6.45
N GLY A 196 -4.71 13.41 5.64
CA GLY A 196 -4.84 13.19 4.20
C GLY A 196 -5.05 11.73 3.79
N HIS A 197 -4.14 11.22 2.96
CA HIS A 197 -4.16 9.85 2.44
C HIS A 197 -4.06 8.76 3.52
N GLN A 198 -3.41 9.04 4.65
CA GLN A 198 -3.25 8.07 5.75
C GLN A 198 -4.58 7.82 6.47
N ASN A 199 -5.39 8.86 6.64
CA ASN A 199 -6.75 8.70 7.18
C ASN A 199 -7.63 7.86 6.26
N ALA A 200 -7.51 8.02 4.94
CA ALA A 200 -8.24 7.19 3.98
C ALA A 200 -7.82 5.71 4.07
N GLN A 201 -6.52 5.45 4.22
CA GLN A 201 -5.99 4.09 4.44
C GLN A 201 -6.49 3.46 5.75
N PHE A 202 -6.58 4.24 6.83
CA PHE A 202 -7.15 3.79 8.09
C PHE A 202 -8.65 3.44 7.93
N GLU A 203 -9.44 4.34 7.35
CA GLU A 203 -10.87 4.11 7.10
C GLU A 203 -11.12 2.91 6.17
N ASP A 204 -10.24 2.69 5.20
CA ASP A 204 -10.26 1.52 4.33
C ASP A 204 -10.17 0.22 5.11
N ALA A 205 -9.27 0.13 6.10
CA ALA A 205 -9.18 -1.03 6.99
C ALA A 205 -10.43 -1.17 7.87
N MET A 206 -10.94 -0.05 8.41
CA MET A 206 -12.17 -0.06 9.20
C MET A 206 -13.41 -0.50 8.39
N SER A 207 -13.46 -0.14 7.10
CA SER A 207 -14.57 -0.52 6.24
C SER A 207 -14.65 -2.04 6.00
N LEU A 208 -13.51 -2.76 6.00
CA LEU A 208 -13.51 -4.22 6.00
C LEU A 208 -14.20 -4.75 7.25
N LEU A 209 -13.81 -4.25 8.42
CA LEU A 209 -14.36 -4.68 9.71
C LEU A 209 -15.88 -4.49 9.81
N ASN A 210 -16.41 -3.44 9.17
CA ASN A 210 -17.84 -3.14 9.17
C ASN A 210 -18.62 -3.84 8.04
N THR A 211 -17.96 -4.60 7.17
CA THR A 211 -18.63 -5.31 6.07
C THR A 211 -19.50 -6.45 6.61
N HIS A 212 -20.76 -6.52 6.17
CA HIS A 212 -21.62 -7.66 6.45
C HIS A 212 -21.24 -8.86 5.57
N LEU A 213 -21.17 -10.04 6.17
CA LEU A 213 -20.81 -11.30 5.52
C LEU A 213 -21.84 -12.36 5.89
N ASN A 214 -22.01 -13.36 5.02
CA ASN A 214 -23.04 -14.39 5.18
C ASN A 214 -22.61 -15.51 6.15
N SER A 215 -21.31 -15.63 6.42
CA SER A 215 -20.73 -16.70 7.23
C SER A 215 -19.97 -16.14 8.45
N LYS A 216 -19.71 -17.01 9.44
CA LYS A 216 -18.88 -16.69 10.62
C LYS A 216 -17.41 -16.53 10.19
N VAL A 217 -17.10 -15.40 9.56
CA VAL A 217 -15.77 -14.99 9.13
C VAL A 217 -15.22 -13.98 10.14
N ILE A 218 -13.98 -14.21 10.54
CA ILE A 218 -13.26 -13.30 11.41
C ILE A 218 -12.61 -12.23 10.54
N LYS A 219 -13.04 -10.99 10.74
CA LYS A 219 -12.47 -9.83 10.06
C LYS A 219 -11.41 -9.23 10.97
N ILE A 220 -10.24 -8.96 10.40
CA ILE A 220 -9.13 -8.31 11.12
C ILE A 220 -8.65 -7.08 10.36
N ALA A 221 -8.19 -6.07 11.09
CA ALA A 221 -7.39 -4.98 10.53
C ALA A 221 -5.97 -5.11 11.08
N ILE A 222 -5.01 -5.30 10.17
CA ILE A 222 -3.59 -5.43 10.49
C ILE A 222 -2.98 -4.05 10.29
N LEU A 223 -2.88 -3.27 11.37
CA LEU A 223 -2.41 -1.90 11.31
C LEU A 223 -1.03 -1.80 11.93
N ASP A 224 -0.17 -0.99 11.36
CA ASP A 224 1.15 -0.68 11.93
C ASP A 224 1.46 0.80 11.79
N GLY A 225 2.40 1.30 12.59
CA GLY A 225 2.87 2.69 12.55
C GLY A 225 2.15 3.61 13.53
N VAL A 226 1.88 4.85 13.12
CA VAL A 226 1.57 5.96 14.04
C VAL A 226 0.21 5.84 14.74
N CYS A 227 -0.69 4.96 14.27
CA CYS A 227 -2.03 4.82 14.83
C CYS A 227 -2.06 4.36 16.29
N TYR A 228 -0.99 3.70 16.76
CA TYR A 228 -0.87 3.20 18.13
C TYR A 228 -0.18 4.18 19.09
N ILE A 229 0.35 5.30 18.60
CA ILE A 229 0.99 6.30 19.44
C ILE A 229 -0.08 6.91 20.36
N GLN A 230 0.12 6.78 21.67
CA GLN A 230 -0.81 7.30 22.65
C GLN A 230 -0.85 8.83 22.60
N GLY A 231 -2.05 9.40 22.49
CA GLY A 231 -2.24 10.85 22.48
C GLY A 231 -3.59 11.25 21.92
N LYS A 232 -3.78 12.55 21.70
CA LYS A 232 -5.05 13.11 21.21
C LYS A 232 -5.21 13.06 19.68
N ASN A 233 -4.49 12.15 19.01
CA ASN A 233 -4.59 12.01 17.56
C ASN A 233 -5.87 11.24 17.19
N LYS A 234 -6.46 11.59 16.05
CA LYS A 234 -7.76 11.04 15.61
C LYS A 234 -7.75 9.51 15.53
N MET A 235 -6.69 8.91 14.99
CA MET A 235 -6.63 7.45 14.80
C MET A 235 -6.62 6.72 16.15
N PHE A 236 -5.77 7.13 17.08
CA PHE A 236 -5.69 6.54 18.41
C PHE A 236 -7.01 6.68 19.18
N GLU A 237 -7.63 7.86 19.15
CA GLU A 237 -8.95 8.08 19.76
C GLU A 237 -10.04 7.19 19.14
N MET A 238 -10.00 6.97 17.83
CA MET A 238 -10.94 6.05 17.17
C MET A 238 -10.71 4.60 17.60
N LEU A 239 -9.44 4.15 17.72
CA LEU A 239 -9.11 2.81 18.21
C LEU A 239 -9.59 2.60 19.65
N LYS A 240 -9.31 3.56 20.53
CA LYS A 240 -9.62 3.46 21.97
C LYS A 240 -11.12 3.54 22.27
N ASN A 241 -11.88 4.31 21.49
CA ASN A 241 -13.28 4.57 21.79
C ASN A 241 -14.23 3.76 20.89
N LYS A 242 -14.13 3.96 19.57
CA LYS A 242 -15.08 3.41 18.59
C LYS A 242 -14.77 1.95 18.23
N TYR A 243 -13.50 1.62 18.03
CA TYR A 243 -13.07 0.31 17.55
C TYR A 243 -12.47 -0.59 18.63
N GLN A 244 -12.67 -0.23 19.90
CA GLN A 244 -12.02 -0.89 21.04
C GLN A 244 -12.30 -2.38 21.16
N ASN A 245 -13.39 -2.89 20.58
CA ASN A 245 -13.76 -4.31 20.65
C ASN A 245 -13.51 -5.07 19.35
N TYR A 246 -12.97 -4.40 18.32
CA TYR A 246 -12.68 -5.01 17.03
C TYR A 246 -11.33 -5.74 17.04
N ASN A 247 -11.17 -6.71 16.14
CA ASN A 247 -9.89 -7.39 15.94
C ASN A 247 -8.95 -6.49 15.13
N ILE A 248 -8.28 -5.59 15.82
CA ILE A 248 -7.28 -4.69 15.27
C ILE A 248 -5.96 -5.02 15.95
N LEU A 249 -4.92 -5.28 15.17
CA LEU A 249 -3.64 -5.72 15.69
C LEU A 249 -2.46 -5.33 14.80
N SER A 250 -1.28 -5.22 15.40
CA SER A 250 -0.01 -5.13 14.68
C SER A 250 0.28 -6.44 13.95
N ALA A 251 0.93 -6.36 12.78
CA ALA A 251 1.41 -7.55 12.09
C ALA A 251 2.34 -8.40 12.97
N LEU A 252 3.05 -7.79 13.93
CA LEU A 252 3.90 -8.48 14.90
C LEU A 252 3.14 -9.48 15.79
N LEU A 253 1.83 -9.27 15.99
CA LEU A 253 0.97 -10.15 16.78
C LEU A 253 0.12 -11.09 15.92
N LEU A 254 0.25 -11.01 14.58
CA LEU A 254 -0.59 -11.77 13.66
C LEU A 254 -0.46 -13.28 13.87
N ARG A 255 0.76 -13.77 14.11
CA ARG A 255 0.99 -15.20 14.38
C ARG A 255 0.21 -15.64 15.60
N ASP A 256 0.39 -14.97 16.74
CA ASP A 256 -0.27 -15.34 17.99
C ASP A 256 -1.80 -15.29 17.86
N PHE A 257 -2.32 -14.28 17.15
CA PHE A 257 -3.75 -14.19 16.82
C PHE A 257 -4.26 -15.42 16.07
N LEU A 258 -3.56 -15.84 15.01
CA LEU A 258 -3.99 -16.95 14.17
C LEU A 258 -4.09 -18.27 14.96
N TYR A 259 -3.14 -18.53 15.86
CA TYR A 259 -3.14 -19.78 16.64
C TYR A 259 -4.12 -19.78 17.82
N GLN A 260 -4.53 -18.60 18.31
CA GLN A 260 -5.50 -18.47 19.41
C GLN A 260 -6.96 -18.43 18.95
N VAL A 261 -7.21 -18.34 17.64
CA VAL A 261 -8.53 -18.05 17.08
C VAL A 261 -9.54 -19.16 17.29
#